data_AF-F2ST33-F1
#
_entry.id   AF-F2ST33-F1
#
_cell.length_a   1.000
_cell.length_b   1.000
_cell.length_c   1.000
_cell.angle_alpha   90.00
_cell.angle_beta   90.00
_cell.angle_gamma   90.00
#
_symmetry.space_group_name_H-M   'P 1'
#
loop_
_entity.id
_entity.type
_entity.pdbx_description
1 polymer ?
#
loop_
_entity_poly.entity_id
_entity_poly.type
_entity_poly.pdbx_seq_one_letter_code
_entity_poly.pdbx_strand_id
1 'polypeptide(L)'
;MVTEAGIIGKVGLNSKGVGVTLNAIKAEGVDFTRLPCHLALRLALESSSRVDAIGKLGKVGVASACHITIADYTGGTGLECSSMDIAWLNMGDFMESRPDIITHTNHFVHNHKNGLKSMMFMPDSEARLARLRELLAQSGPKPEFERIEEILKDEKGYPTSICRQAKGENTTSTLFSIIMNLRQLKATVIVGRPVDPQGVLELKP
;
A
#
# COMPACT_ATOMS: atom_id res chain seq x y z
N MET A 1 -3.20 -11.56 -8.55
CA MET A 1 -3.06 -11.18 -7.12
C MET A 1 -2.00 -12.06 -6.48
N VAL A 2 -1.25 -11.53 -5.52
CA VAL A 2 -0.39 -12.28 -4.59
C VAL A 2 -1.10 -12.35 -3.25
N THR A 3 -1.22 -13.53 -2.66
CA THR A 3 -1.94 -13.73 -1.38
C THR A 3 -1.26 -14.78 -0.52
N GLU A 4 -1.58 -14.76 0.78
CA GLU A 4 -1.28 -15.89 1.66
C GLU A 4 -2.36 -16.96 1.48
N ALA A 5 -1.97 -18.24 1.57
CA ALA A 5 -2.86 -19.37 1.31
C ALA A 5 -4.12 -19.28 2.20
N GLY A 6 -5.29 -19.33 1.57
CA GLY A 6 -6.59 -19.23 2.23
C GLY A 6 -7.21 -17.82 2.27
N ILE A 7 -6.45 -16.76 1.97
CA ILE A 7 -6.98 -15.38 1.93
C ILE A 7 -7.48 -15.02 0.52
N ILE A 8 -8.74 -14.63 0.41
CA ILE A 8 -9.43 -14.42 -0.88
C ILE A 8 -9.23 -13.04 -1.52
N GLY A 9 -8.59 -12.10 -0.81
CA GLY A 9 -8.35 -10.73 -1.27
C GLY A 9 -7.12 -10.14 -0.60
N LYS A 10 -6.14 -9.70 -1.39
CA LYS A 10 -4.85 -9.18 -0.90
C LYS A 10 -4.27 -8.15 -1.88
N VAL A 11 -3.02 -8.30 -2.33
CA VAL A 11 -2.33 -7.30 -3.16
C VAL A 11 -2.32 -7.74 -4.62
N GLY A 12 -2.67 -6.84 -5.55
CA GLY A 12 -2.58 -7.12 -6.98
C GLY A 12 -3.46 -6.23 -7.84
N LEU A 13 -3.73 -6.69 -9.05
CA LEU A 13 -4.53 -5.99 -10.04
C LEU A 13 -5.56 -6.90 -10.71
N ASN A 14 -6.56 -6.31 -11.36
CA ASN A 14 -7.59 -6.99 -12.15
C ASN A 14 -7.53 -6.64 -13.65
N SER A 15 -8.33 -7.33 -14.47
CA SER A 15 -8.39 -7.16 -15.93
C SER A 15 -9.04 -5.85 -16.39
N LYS A 16 -9.57 -5.05 -15.45
CA LYS A 16 -10.07 -3.68 -15.69
C LYS A 16 -9.03 -2.60 -15.37
N GLY A 17 -7.82 -3.00 -14.95
CA GLY A 17 -6.73 -2.07 -14.64
C GLY A 17 -6.80 -1.46 -13.24
N VAL A 18 -7.61 -2.02 -12.34
CA VAL A 18 -7.62 -1.60 -10.93
C VAL A 18 -6.52 -2.34 -10.18
N GLY A 19 -5.57 -1.60 -9.62
CA GLY A 19 -4.51 -2.09 -8.74
C GLY A 19 -4.81 -1.75 -7.27
N VAL A 20 -4.47 -2.67 -6.36
CA VAL A 20 -4.74 -2.57 -4.93
C VAL A 20 -3.51 -3.02 -4.13
N THR A 21 -3.11 -2.21 -3.15
CA THR A 21 -2.09 -2.56 -2.14
C THR A 21 -2.63 -2.35 -0.72
N LEU A 22 -1.99 -2.97 0.27
CA LEU A 22 -2.37 -2.90 1.68
C LEU A 22 -1.16 -2.56 2.54
N ASN A 23 -1.37 -1.65 3.48
CA ASN A 23 -0.46 -1.40 4.58
C ASN A 23 -1.18 -1.61 5.92
N ALA A 24 -0.52 -2.27 6.87
CA ALA A 24 -1.03 -2.43 8.22
C ALA A 24 -0.88 -1.12 9.02
N ILE A 25 -1.92 -0.75 9.76
CA ILE A 25 -1.94 0.33 10.74
C ILE A 25 -2.52 -0.23 12.04
N LYS A 26 -2.02 0.22 13.19
CA LYS A 26 -2.55 -0.19 14.50
C LYS A 26 -3.34 0.96 15.13
N ALA A 27 -4.63 0.74 15.34
CA ALA A 27 -5.50 1.63 16.09
C ALA A 27 -6.56 0.83 16.86
N GLU A 28 -7.11 1.44 17.90
CA GLU A 28 -8.16 0.85 18.72
C GLU A 28 -9.50 0.73 17.96
N GLY A 29 -10.25 -0.31 18.29
CA GLY A 29 -11.63 -0.50 17.86
C GLY A 29 -11.80 -1.40 16.64
N VAL A 30 -12.99 -2.00 16.56
CA VAL A 30 -13.49 -2.77 15.43
C VAL A 30 -14.98 -2.49 15.28
N ASP A 31 -15.44 -2.29 14.04
CA ASP A 31 -16.86 -2.20 13.72
C ASP A 31 -17.29 -3.46 12.98
N PHE A 32 -17.96 -4.37 13.70
CA PHE A 32 -18.41 -5.66 13.17
C PHE A 32 -19.51 -5.57 12.11
N THR A 33 -20.05 -4.38 11.85
CA THR A 33 -21.03 -4.15 10.77
C THR A 33 -20.39 -3.80 9.43
N ARG A 34 -19.06 -3.57 9.41
CA ARG A 34 -18.29 -3.18 8.22
C ARG A 34 -17.43 -4.33 7.68
N LEU A 35 -16.77 -4.11 6.54
CA LEU A 35 -15.97 -5.15 5.90
C LEU A 35 -14.65 -5.42 6.64
N PRO A 36 -14.32 -6.70 6.94
CA PRO A 36 -12.95 -7.09 7.24
C PRO A 36 -11.97 -6.62 6.15
N CYS A 37 -10.75 -6.25 6.52
CA CYS A 37 -9.81 -5.61 5.59
C CYS A 37 -9.56 -6.44 4.31
N HIS A 38 -9.40 -7.77 4.40
CA HIS A 38 -9.21 -8.62 3.21
C HIS A 38 -10.46 -8.75 2.35
N LEU A 39 -11.67 -8.59 2.91
CA LEU A 39 -12.91 -8.49 2.12
C LEU A 39 -13.03 -7.12 1.44
N ALA A 40 -12.55 -6.05 2.08
CA ALA A 40 -12.45 -4.74 1.46
C ALA A 40 -11.48 -4.75 0.26
N LEU A 41 -10.32 -5.41 0.39
CA LEU A 41 -9.38 -5.63 -0.72
C LEU A 41 -10.01 -6.45 -1.85
N ARG A 42 -10.74 -7.51 -1.51
CA ARG A 42 -11.45 -8.33 -2.51
C ARG A 42 -12.48 -7.49 -3.27
N LEU A 43 -13.28 -6.70 -2.57
CA LEU A 43 -14.26 -5.80 -3.18
C LEU A 43 -13.59 -4.79 -4.12
N ALA A 44 -12.45 -4.22 -3.74
CA ALA A 44 -11.69 -3.32 -4.60
C ALA A 44 -11.15 -4.03 -5.86
N LEU A 45 -10.61 -5.25 -5.70
CA LEU A 45 -10.13 -6.08 -6.80
C LEU A 45 -11.24 -6.54 -7.76
N GLU A 46 -12.50 -6.60 -7.31
CA GLU A 46 -13.68 -6.90 -8.15
C GLU A 46 -14.35 -5.66 -8.77
N SER A 47 -13.84 -4.47 -8.46
CA SER A 47 -14.41 -3.22 -8.95
C SER A 47 -13.96 -2.86 -10.36
N SER A 48 -14.77 -2.11 -11.09
CA SER A 48 -14.52 -1.78 -12.50
C SER A 48 -13.57 -0.61 -12.71
N SER A 49 -13.36 0.21 -11.69
CA SER A 49 -12.46 1.37 -11.71
C SER A 49 -12.03 1.73 -10.29
N ARG A 50 -11.02 2.62 -10.16
CA ARG A 50 -10.63 3.19 -8.86
C ARG A 50 -11.81 3.89 -8.18
N VAL A 51 -12.58 4.68 -8.94
CA VAL A 51 -13.74 5.43 -8.43
C VAL A 51 -14.84 4.50 -7.93
N ASP A 52 -15.14 3.43 -8.67
CA ASP A 52 -16.12 2.42 -8.25
C ASP A 52 -15.70 1.74 -6.93
N ALA A 53 -14.44 1.31 -6.83
CA ALA A 53 -13.91 0.69 -5.63
C ALA A 53 -14.00 1.62 -4.41
N ILE A 54 -13.56 2.87 -4.55
CA ILE A 54 -13.62 3.87 -3.48
C ILE A 54 -15.06 4.18 -3.09
N GLY A 55 -15.98 4.31 -4.06
CA GLY A 55 -17.40 4.55 -3.80
C GLY A 55 -18.05 3.41 -3.00
N LYS A 56 -17.77 2.16 -3.36
CA LYS A 56 -18.24 0.98 -2.62
C LYS A 56 -17.68 0.92 -1.20
N LEU A 57 -16.37 1.13 -1.04
CA LEU A 57 -15.71 1.12 0.27
C LEU A 57 -16.15 2.29 1.15
N GLY A 58 -16.36 3.47 0.59
CA GLY A 58 -16.89 4.63 1.31
C GLY A 58 -18.32 4.42 1.82
N LYS A 59 -19.12 3.62 1.11
CA LYS A 59 -20.50 3.30 1.50
C LYS A 59 -20.58 2.25 2.61
N VAL A 60 -19.76 1.20 2.55
CA VAL A 60 -19.80 0.08 3.51
C VAL A 60 -18.84 0.27 4.67
N GLY A 61 -17.71 0.92 4.44
CA GLY A 61 -16.63 1.07 5.41
C GLY A 61 -15.76 -0.19 5.58
N VAL A 62 -14.66 -0.03 6.29
CA VAL A 62 -13.74 -1.11 6.68
C VAL A 62 -13.76 -1.22 8.21
N ALA A 63 -13.76 -2.45 8.72
CA ALA A 63 -14.02 -2.77 10.11
C ALA A 63 -12.86 -2.39 11.05
N SER A 64 -11.64 -2.35 10.55
CA SER A 64 -10.42 -2.19 11.35
C SER A 64 -9.40 -1.29 10.68
N ALA A 65 -8.37 -0.90 11.44
CA ALA A 65 -7.32 -0.03 10.95
C ALA A 65 -6.47 -0.68 9.84
N CYS A 66 -6.35 0.02 8.71
CA CYS A 66 -5.42 -0.28 7.63
C CYS A 66 -5.32 0.90 6.68
N HIS A 67 -4.32 0.91 5.82
CA HIS A 67 -4.31 1.76 4.64
C HIS A 67 -4.41 0.91 3.37
N ILE A 68 -5.30 1.31 2.46
CA ILE A 68 -5.50 0.66 1.16
C ILE A 68 -5.19 1.68 0.07
N THR A 69 -4.20 1.43 -0.78
CA THR A 69 -4.03 2.21 -2.01
C THR A 69 -4.79 1.54 -3.13
N ILE A 70 -5.60 2.32 -3.84
CA ILE A 70 -6.34 1.91 -5.02
C ILE A 70 -5.92 2.80 -6.17
N ALA A 71 -5.53 2.21 -7.29
CA ALA A 71 -5.08 2.93 -8.47
C ALA A 71 -5.70 2.36 -9.75
N ASP A 72 -5.83 3.21 -10.76
CA ASP A 72 -6.09 2.82 -12.15
C ASP A 72 -5.28 3.72 -13.10
N TYR A 73 -5.55 3.67 -14.41
CA TYR A 73 -4.84 4.48 -15.40
C TYR A 73 -4.99 6.00 -15.20
N THR A 74 -5.94 6.45 -14.37
CA THR A 74 -6.20 7.86 -14.06
C THR A 74 -5.43 8.37 -12.82
N GLY A 75 -4.83 7.48 -12.04
CA GLY A 75 -4.05 7.84 -10.85
C GLY A 75 -4.31 6.92 -9.65
N GLY A 76 -3.76 7.31 -8.50
CA GLY A 76 -3.92 6.59 -7.22
C GLY A 76 -4.72 7.38 -6.19
N THR A 77 -5.31 6.67 -5.23
CA THR A 77 -5.95 7.21 -4.03
C THR A 77 -5.66 6.27 -2.87
N GLY A 78 -5.27 6.82 -1.72
CA GLY A 78 -5.08 6.09 -0.48
C GLY A 78 -6.30 6.23 0.41
N LEU A 79 -6.67 5.15 1.08
CA LEU A 79 -7.76 5.12 2.05
C LEU A 79 -7.19 4.69 3.40
N GLU A 80 -7.02 5.64 4.32
CA GLU A 80 -6.75 5.33 5.72
C GLU A 80 -8.06 4.98 6.39
N CYS A 81 -8.22 3.70 6.74
CA CYS A 81 -9.42 3.16 7.31
C CYS A 81 -9.26 3.01 8.83
N SER A 82 -10.35 3.22 9.56
CA SER A 82 -10.48 2.91 10.98
C SER A 82 -11.87 2.32 11.27
N SER A 83 -12.09 1.87 12.51
CA SER A 83 -13.43 1.46 12.97
C SER A 83 -14.44 2.62 12.96
N MET A 84 -13.98 3.88 12.92
CA MET A 84 -14.82 5.07 13.05
C MET A 84 -15.07 5.79 11.72
N ASP A 85 -14.10 5.76 10.80
CA ASP A 85 -14.08 6.56 9.57
C ASP A 85 -13.10 6.05 8.50
N ILE A 86 -13.09 6.74 7.36
CA ILE A 86 -12.10 6.59 6.30
C ILE A 86 -11.58 8.00 5.94
N ALA A 87 -10.29 8.23 6.05
CA ALA A 87 -9.60 9.42 5.54
C ALA A 87 -9.04 9.15 4.14
N TRP A 88 -9.22 10.11 3.23
CA TRP A 88 -8.90 9.97 1.81
C TRP A 88 -7.64 10.75 1.52
N LEU A 89 -6.69 10.10 0.85
CA LEU A 89 -5.41 10.66 0.46
C LEU A 89 -5.37 10.70 -1.06
N ASN A 90 -5.13 11.87 -1.64
CA ASN A 90 -5.03 12.04 -3.09
C ASN A 90 -3.57 12.12 -3.52
N MET A 91 -3.30 11.90 -4.82
CA MET A 91 -1.98 12.22 -5.35
C MET A 91 -1.69 13.70 -5.14
N GLY A 92 -0.48 14.02 -4.72
CA GLY A 92 -0.10 15.40 -4.43
C GLY A 92 -0.66 15.95 -3.12
N ASP A 93 -1.06 15.08 -2.19
CA ASP A 93 -1.46 15.52 -0.86
C ASP A 93 -0.37 16.39 -0.20
N PHE A 94 -0.73 17.20 0.79
CA PHE A 94 0.14 18.25 1.35
C PHE A 94 1.48 17.72 1.90
N MET A 95 1.58 16.41 2.15
CA MET A 95 2.78 15.73 2.63
C MET A 95 3.66 15.15 1.52
N GLU A 96 3.21 15.18 0.27
CA GLU A 96 3.94 14.66 -0.88
C GLU A 96 4.85 15.72 -1.51
N SER A 97 5.99 15.26 -2.05
CA SER A 97 6.96 16.13 -2.71
C SER A 97 6.53 16.54 -4.12
N ARG A 98 5.53 15.87 -4.71
CA ARG A 98 5.05 16.09 -6.08
C ARG A 98 3.56 15.81 -6.26
N PRO A 99 2.89 16.42 -7.26
CA PRO A 99 1.46 16.26 -7.48
C PRO A 99 1.03 14.92 -8.07
N ASP A 100 1.96 14.12 -8.61
CA ASP A 100 1.70 12.88 -9.33
C ASP A 100 1.96 11.61 -8.50
N ILE A 101 2.25 11.76 -7.20
CA ILE A 101 2.58 10.64 -6.31
C ILE A 101 1.66 10.62 -5.09
N ILE A 102 1.54 9.42 -4.51
CA ILE A 102 0.99 9.18 -3.18
C ILE A 102 1.83 8.09 -2.53
N THR A 103 2.24 8.30 -1.29
CA THR A 103 3.10 7.38 -0.56
C THR A 103 2.52 7.07 0.82
N HIS A 104 2.77 5.86 1.32
CA HIS A 104 2.29 5.46 2.62
C HIS A 104 3.17 4.39 3.26
N THR A 105 3.15 4.31 4.59
CA THR A 105 3.83 3.25 5.36
C THR A 105 2.88 2.63 6.39
N ASN A 106 3.10 2.70 7.70
CA ASN A 106 2.40 1.91 8.72
C ASN A 106 1.85 2.75 9.88
N HIS A 107 1.57 4.03 9.62
CA HIS A 107 0.93 4.97 10.55
C HIS A 107 -0.10 5.83 9.79
N PHE A 108 -1.02 6.44 10.53
CA PHE A 108 -1.91 7.44 9.94
C PHE A 108 -1.15 8.73 9.64
N VAL A 109 -1.31 9.26 8.44
CA VAL A 109 -0.73 10.54 7.99
C VAL A 109 -1.79 11.64 7.92
N HIS A 110 -3.09 11.28 7.91
CA HIS A 110 -4.20 12.24 7.98
C HIS A 110 -4.88 12.22 9.35
N ASN A 111 -5.62 13.30 9.62
CA ASN A 111 -6.46 13.37 10.81
C ASN A 111 -7.68 12.48 10.66
N HIS A 112 -8.02 11.80 11.75
CA HIS A 112 -9.21 10.98 11.89
C HIS A 112 -10.20 11.61 12.89
N LYS A 113 -11.42 11.07 12.95
CA LYS A 113 -12.43 11.46 13.94
C LYS A 113 -11.87 11.46 15.35
N ASN A 114 -12.27 12.48 16.11
CA ASN A 114 -11.92 12.62 17.53
C ASN A 114 -12.25 11.34 18.32
N GLY A 115 -11.31 10.93 19.16
CA GLY A 115 -11.43 9.73 20.00
C GLY A 115 -10.78 8.47 19.42
N LEU A 116 -10.39 8.46 18.13
CA LEU A 116 -9.57 7.37 17.59
C LEU A 116 -8.18 7.37 18.23
N LYS A 117 -7.81 6.27 18.86
CA LYS A 117 -6.46 6.07 19.41
C LYS A 117 -5.65 5.18 18.49
N SER A 118 -4.60 5.73 17.90
CA SER A 118 -3.62 4.98 17.12
C SER A 118 -2.36 4.70 17.95
N MET A 119 -1.62 3.67 17.55
CA MET A 119 -0.32 3.32 18.14
C MET A 119 0.71 3.20 17.03
N MET A 120 1.84 3.89 17.19
CA MET A 120 3.00 3.67 16.33
C MET A 120 3.61 2.30 16.64
N PHE A 121 3.18 1.26 15.91
CA PHE A 121 3.63 -0.11 16.15
C PHE A 121 4.90 -0.49 15.38
N MET A 122 5.26 0.28 14.35
CA MET A 122 6.56 0.22 13.67
C MET A 122 7.25 1.59 13.82
N PRO A 123 8.17 1.76 14.79
CA PRO A 123 8.84 3.05 15.01
C PRO A 123 9.58 3.60 13.78
N ASP A 124 10.06 2.71 12.91
CA ASP A 124 10.73 3.07 11.65
C ASP A 124 9.79 3.54 10.53
N SER A 125 8.48 3.53 10.75
CA SER A 125 7.50 3.83 9.71
C SER A 125 7.65 5.24 9.14
N GLU A 126 7.82 6.25 9.99
CA GLU A 126 8.00 7.65 9.57
C GLU A 126 9.31 7.82 8.79
N ALA A 127 10.39 7.20 9.28
CA ALA A 127 11.69 7.24 8.63
C ALA A 127 11.65 6.60 7.22
N ARG A 128 10.96 5.46 7.06
CA ARG A 128 10.75 4.85 5.74
C ARG A 128 9.91 5.73 4.82
N LEU A 129 8.86 6.37 5.33
CA LEU A 129 8.03 7.27 4.52
C LEU A 129 8.83 8.47 4.03
N ALA A 130 9.60 9.10 4.93
CA ALA A 130 10.49 10.20 4.58
C ALA A 130 11.53 9.76 3.52
N ARG A 131 12.12 8.57 3.69
CA ARG A 131 13.07 8.02 2.72
C ARG A 131 12.45 7.75 1.36
N LEU A 132 11.25 7.15 1.33
CA LEU A 132 10.52 6.90 0.09
C LEU A 132 10.23 8.21 -0.67
N ARG A 133 9.81 9.26 0.05
CA ARG A 133 9.56 10.59 -0.53
C ARG A 133 10.83 11.25 -1.06
N GLU A 134 11.96 11.12 -0.35
CA GLU A 134 13.29 11.58 -0.80
C GLU A 134 13.67 10.91 -2.14
N LEU A 135 13.54 9.58 -2.21
CA LEU A 135 13.88 8.79 -3.38
C LEU A 135 13.01 9.10 -4.60
N LEU A 136 11.70 9.32 -4.39
CA LEU A 136 10.74 9.70 -5.43
C LEU A 136 10.92 11.15 -5.88
N ALA A 137 11.29 12.07 -4.98
CA ALA A 137 11.63 13.44 -5.37
C ALA A 137 12.79 13.46 -6.39
N GLN A 138 13.76 12.55 -6.22
CA GLN A 138 14.92 12.39 -7.09
C GLN A 138 14.64 11.54 -8.34
N SER A 139 13.46 10.93 -8.49
CA SER A 139 13.17 10.01 -9.60
C SER A 139 12.67 10.70 -10.87
N GLY A 140 12.32 11.99 -10.80
CA GLY A 140 11.59 12.67 -11.88
C GLY A 140 10.14 12.19 -12.06
N PRO A 141 9.32 12.95 -12.81
CA PRO A 141 7.92 12.60 -13.06
C PRO A 141 7.82 11.25 -13.77
N LYS A 142 6.82 10.43 -13.39
CA LYS A 142 6.56 9.11 -14.00
C LYS A 142 7.83 8.22 -14.08
N PRO A 143 8.37 7.78 -12.93
CA PRO A 143 9.57 6.95 -12.93
C PRO A 143 9.35 5.66 -13.74
N GLU A 144 10.35 5.30 -14.53
CA GLU A 144 10.39 4.02 -15.24
C GLU A 144 10.44 2.84 -14.26
N PHE A 145 10.12 1.65 -14.78
CA PHE A 145 10.06 0.42 -13.99
C PHE A 145 11.33 0.19 -13.16
N GLU A 146 12.50 0.31 -13.80
CA GLU A 146 13.81 0.08 -13.18
C GLU A 146 14.04 1.05 -12.02
N ARG A 147 13.60 2.30 -12.16
CA ARG A 147 13.74 3.29 -11.10
C ARG A 147 12.87 2.94 -9.89
N ILE A 148 11.64 2.47 -10.09
CA ILE A 148 10.78 2.01 -9.00
C ILE A 148 11.39 0.77 -8.34
N GLU A 149 11.93 -0.16 -9.13
CA GLU A 149 12.59 -1.35 -8.62
C GLU A 149 13.79 -1.00 -7.72
N GLU A 150 14.65 -0.06 -8.14
CA GLU A 150 15.77 0.41 -7.33
C GLU A 150 15.33 1.09 -6.02
N ILE A 151 14.21 1.82 -6.02
CA ILE A 151 13.65 2.40 -4.79
C ILE A 151 13.23 1.30 -3.81
N LEU A 152 12.64 0.21 -4.30
CA LEU A 152 12.21 -0.93 -3.47
C LEU A 152 13.39 -1.76 -2.94
N LYS A 153 14.58 -1.60 -3.52
CA LYS A 153 15.85 -2.19 -3.04
C LYS A 153 16.52 -1.36 -1.94
N ASP A 154 16.02 -0.17 -1.60
CA ASP A 154 16.69 0.72 -0.64
C ASP A 154 16.87 0.07 0.75
N GLU A 155 18.12 0.01 1.20
CA GLU A 155 18.55 -0.51 2.51
C GLU A 155 18.98 0.59 3.49
N LYS A 156 18.67 1.88 3.22
CA LYS A 156 18.99 2.95 4.17
C LYS A 156 18.13 2.78 5.42
N GLY A 157 18.78 2.70 6.58
CA GLY A 157 18.12 2.36 7.85
C GLY A 157 18.03 0.85 8.13
N TYR A 158 18.83 0.02 7.45
CA TYR A 158 18.95 -1.41 7.73
C TYR A 158 19.12 -1.69 9.24
N PRO A 159 18.40 -2.68 9.83
CA PRO A 159 17.61 -3.72 9.17
C PRO A 159 16.13 -3.36 8.93
N THR A 160 15.68 -2.16 9.33
CA THR A 160 14.28 -1.69 9.26
C THR A 160 14.01 -0.76 8.08
N SER A 161 14.85 -0.84 7.04
CA SER A 161 14.76 -0.12 5.77
C SER A 161 13.51 -0.48 4.95
N ILE A 162 13.34 0.18 3.79
CA ILE A 162 12.29 -0.16 2.81
C ILE A 162 12.43 -1.63 2.38
N CYS A 163 13.63 -2.06 2.01
CA CYS A 163 13.99 -3.47 1.81
C CYS A 163 14.36 -4.12 3.17
N ARG A 164 13.35 -4.39 3.99
CA ARG A 164 13.52 -4.86 5.37
C ARG A 164 14.14 -6.27 5.47
N GLN A 165 14.95 -6.51 6.50
CA GLN A 165 15.47 -7.84 6.85
C GLN A 165 15.25 -8.18 8.31
N ALA A 166 14.74 -9.37 8.61
CA ALA A 166 14.69 -9.90 9.96
C ALA A 166 16.13 -10.16 10.46
N LYS A 167 16.56 -9.40 11.47
CA LYS A 167 17.89 -9.47 12.06
C LYS A 167 17.87 -8.84 13.46
N GLY A 168 18.47 -9.52 14.43
CA GLY A 168 18.48 -9.06 15.82
C GLY A 168 17.07 -9.00 16.39
N GLU A 169 16.69 -7.85 16.95
CA GLU A 169 15.36 -7.61 17.52
C GLU A 169 14.27 -7.40 16.44
N ASN A 170 14.66 -7.09 15.20
CA ASN A 170 13.69 -7.01 14.10
C ASN A 170 13.32 -8.41 13.60
N THR A 171 12.06 -8.80 13.76
CA THR A 171 11.56 -10.14 13.41
C THR A 171 10.87 -10.22 12.05
N THR A 172 10.75 -9.11 11.32
CA THR A 172 10.03 -9.06 10.03
C THR A 172 10.98 -8.76 8.85
N SER A 173 10.66 -9.29 7.68
CA SER A 173 11.40 -9.07 6.43
C SER A 173 10.46 -8.64 5.30
N THR A 174 10.98 -8.00 4.26
CA THR A 174 10.27 -7.89 2.99
C THR A 174 10.18 -9.29 2.36
N LEU A 175 8.95 -9.77 2.16
CA LEU A 175 8.68 -11.12 1.64
C LEU A 175 8.43 -11.15 0.12
N PHE A 176 7.98 -10.03 -0.44
CA PHE A 176 7.87 -9.82 -1.87
C PHE A 176 7.79 -8.32 -2.15
N SER A 177 8.02 -7.93 -3.40
CA SER A 177 7.62 -6.63 -3.93
C SER A 177 6.75 -6.82 -5.17
N ILE A 178 5.96 -5.81 -5.50
CA ILE A 178 5.11 -5.81 -6.70
C ILE A 178 5.11 -4.43 -7.34
N ILE A 179 5.32 -4.38 -8.65
CA ILE A 179 5.19 -3.18 -9.46
C ILE A 179 4.11 -3.46 -10.51
N MET A 180 3.09 -2.61 -10.56
CA MET A 180 1.92 -2.80 -11.43
C MET A 180 1.89 -1.72 -12.51
N ASN A 181 2.03 -2.12 -13.78
CA ASN A 181 1.74 -1.25 -14.91
C ASN A 181 0.25 -1.38 -15.28
N LEU A 182 -0.55 -0.45 -14.76
CA LEU A 182 -2.01 -0.47 -14.88
C LEU A 182 -2.51 -0.10 -16.29
N ARG A 183 -1.65 0.45 -17.15
CA ARG A 183 -1.97 0.70 -18.58
C ARG A 183 -1.74 -0.54 -19.43
N GLN A 184 -0.68 -1.30 -19.11
CA GLN A 184 -0.35 -2.54 -19.81
C GLN A 184 -1.02 -3.78 -19.20
N LEU A 185 -1.81 -3.61 -18.13
CA LEU A 185 -2.45 -4.70 -17.39
C LEU A 185 -1.47 -5.81 -17.03
N LYS A 186 -0.33 -5.42 -16.46
CA LYS A 186 0.74 -6.35 -16.07
C LYS A 186 1.29 -5.96 -14.71
N ALA A 187 1.68 -6.94 -13.92
CA ALA A 187 2.50 -6.72 -12.74
C ALA A 187 3.72 -7.64 -12.71
N THR A 188 4.83 -7.10 -12.24
CA THR A 188 6.04 -7.88 -11.92
C THR A 188 6.09 -8.04 -10.41
N VAL A 189 6.25 -9.28 -9.95
CA VAL A 189 6.39 -9.63 -8.54
C VAL A 189 7.78 -10.20 -8.32
N ILE A 190 8.52 -9.63 -7.38
CA ILE A 190 9.78 -10.20 -6.90
C ILE A 190 9.47 -10.95 -5.61
N VAL A 191 9.75 -12.26 -5.58
CA VAL A 191 9.60 -13.11 -4.39
C VAL A 191 10.87 -12.97 -3.55
N GLY A 192 10.71 -12.80 -2.24
CA GLY A 192 11.82 -12.51 -1.32
C GLY A 192 12.12 -11.02 -1.21
N ARG A 193 13.34 -10.71 -0.74
CA ARG A 193 13.81 -9.33 -0.63
C ARG A 193 14.21 -8.83 -2.02
N PRO A 194 13.86 -7.60 -2.43
CA PRO A 194 14.28 -7.08 -3.74
C PRO A 194 15.79 -7.07 -4.01
N VAL A 195 16.62 -6.97 -2.95
CA VAL A 195 18.09 -7.04 -3.05
C VAL A 195 18.64 -8.46 -3.16
N ASP A 196 17.83 -9.47 -2.79
CA ASP A 196 18.19 -10.90 -2.81
C ASP A 196 16.95 -11.72 -3.23
N PRO A 197 16.56 -11.63 -4.52
CA PRO A 197 15.32 -12.19 -5.02
C PRO A 197 15.40 -13.72 -5.11
N GLN A 198 14.36 -14.40 -4.64
CA GLN A 198 14.20 -15.86 -4.71
C GLN A 198 13.44 -16.30 -5.98
N GLY A 199 12.78 -15.38 -6.66
CA GLY A 199 12.06 -15.64 -7.89
C GLY A 199 11.39 -14.40 -8.45
N VAL A 200 11.02 -14.46 -9.73
CA VAL A 200 10.28 -13.39 -10.41
C VAL A 200 9.02 -14.01 -11.02
N LEU A 201 7.88 -13.39 -10.76
CA LEU A 201 6.59 -13.78 -11.32
C LEU A 201 6.01 -12.62 -12.11
N GLU A 202 5.28 -12.95 -13.17
CA GLU A 202 4.53 -11.98 -13.95
C GLU A 202 3.03 -12.28 -13.83
N LEU A 203 2.26 -11.26 -13.50
CA LEU A 203 0.80 -11.34 -13.44
C LEU A 203 0.21 -10.63 -14.66
N LYS A 204 -0.62 -11.35 -15.41
CA LYS A 204 -1.43 -10.85 -16.53
C LYS A 204 -2.89 -11.28 -16.29
N PRO A 205 -3.72 -10.40 -15.71
CA PRO A 205 -5.12 -10.69 -15.43
C PRO A 205 -6.00 -10.71 -16.68
#